data_AF-A0AAD5MMX1-F1
#
_entry.id   AF-A0AAD5MMX1-F1
#
_cell.length_a   1.000
_cell.length_b   1.000
_cell.length_c   1.000
_cell.angle_alpha   90.00
_cell.angle_beta   90.00
_cell.angle_gamma   90.00
#
_symmetry.space_group_name_H-M   'P 1'
#
loop_
_entity.id
_entity.type
_entity.pdbx_description
1 polymer ?
#
loop_
_entity_poly.entity_id
_entity_poly.type
_entity_poly.pdbx_seq_one_letter_code
_entity_poly.pdbx_strand_id
1 'polypeptide(L)' 'MDFIAARSFPVGGMENWGLIAFDKQSLLLDSILEDSLNMTVDRLYHEYRIKKIITHEIAHQWYV' A
#
# COMPACT_ATOMS: atom_id res chain seq x y z
N MET A 1 -0.06 14.51 -7.58
CA MET A 1 -0.45 13.67 -6.44
C MET A 1 0.54 12.56 -6.42
N ASP A 2 1.40 12.56 -5.42
CA ASP A 2 2.58 11.70 -5.38
C ASP A 2 2.46 10.74 -4.21
N PHE A 3 3.05 9.54 -4.37
CA PHE A 3 3.08 8.52 -3.33
C PHE A 3 4.51 8.30 -2.87
N ILE A 4 4.70 8.15 -1.57
CA ILE A 4 6.00 7.84 -0.99
C ILE A 4 5.91 6.64 -0.05
N ALA A 5 6.80 5.66 -0.25
CA ALA A 5 7.01 4.55 0.68
C ALA A 5 8.01 4.96 1.76
N ALA A 6 7.52 5.19 2.97
CA ALA A 6 8.37 5.37 4.14
C ALA A 6 9.01 4.03 4.54
N ARG A 7 10.27 4.06 4.98
CA ARG A 7 11.02 2.85 5.38
C ARG A 7 10.31 2.07 6.49
N SER A 8 9.69 2.79 7.41
CA SER A 8 8.79 2.30 8.44
C SER A 8 7.85 3.42 8.80
N PHE A 9 6.56 3.11 8.91
CA PHE A 9 5.53 4.07 9.26
C PHE A 9 4.62 3.47 10.34
N PRO A 10 4.16 4.25 11.34
CA PRO A 10 3.36 3.72 12.44
C PRO A 10 1.94 3.28 12.00
N VAL A 11 1.50 3.70 10.81
CA VAL A 11 0.20 3.38 10.22
C VAL A 11 0.35 2.88 8.78
N GLY A 12 -0.72 2.36 8.19
CA GLY A 12 -0.69 1.82 6.83
C GLY A 12 -0.50 2.89 5.74
N GLY A 13 -1.14 4.04 5.90
CA GLY A 13 -1.09 5.21 5.02
C GLY A 13 -1.49 6.48 5.78
N MET A 14 -1.19 7.64 5.18
CA MET A 14 -1.61 8.96 5.66
C MET A 14 -1.94 9.86 4.47
N GLU A 15 -3.14 10.40 4.46
CA GLU A 15 -3.80 11.16 3.41
C GLU A 15 -3.31 12.61 3.23
N ASN A 16 -2.03 12.88 3.48
CA ASN A 16 -1.44 14.20 3.28
C ASN A 16 -1.74 14.74 1.86
N TRP A 17 -2.32 15.95 1.78
CA TRP A 17 -2.78 16.51 0.51
C TRP A 17 -1.64 16.75 -0.47
N GLY A 18 -1.75 16.12 -1.64
CA GLY A 18 -0.75 16.18 -2.70
C GLY A 18 0.43 15.22 -2.56
N LEU A 19 0.71 14.69 -1.36
CA LEU A 19 1.77 13.72 -1.08
C LEU A 19 1.29 12.67 -0.07
N ILE A 20 0.81 11.53 -0.56
CA ILE A 20 0.32 10.45 0.30
C ILE A 20 1.49 9.58 0.77
N ALA A 21 1.62 9.38 2.08
CA ALA A 21 2.69 8.59 2.67
C ALA A 21 2.18 7.21 3.07
N PHE A 22 2.90 6.16 2.69
CA PHE A 22 2.58 4.78 3.02
C PHE A 22 3.72 4.11 3.78
N ASP A 23 3.39 3.16 4.65
CA ASP A 23 4.41 2.19 5.07
C ASP A 23 4.90 1.40 3.85
N LYS A 24 6.19 1.01 3.83
CA LYS A 24 6.78 0.21 2.76
C LYS A 24 5.91 -0.98 2.37
N GLN A 25 5.39 -1.72 3.35
CA GLN A 25 4.61 -2.95 3.11
C GLN A 25 3.18 -2.66 2.61
N SER A 26 2.73 -1.42 2.71
CA SER A 26 1.41 -0.97 2.27
C SER A 26 1.42 -0.40 0.85
N LEU A 27 2.61 -0.20 0.26
CA LEU A 27 2.76 0.28 -1.12
C LEU A 27 3.54 -0.69 -2.03
N LEU A 28 4.57 -1.36 -1.50
CA LEU A 28 5.42 -2.25 -2.28
C LEU A 28 5.06 -3.71 -2.02
N LEU A 29 4.99 -4.50 -3.09
CA LEU A 29 4.93 -5.95 -3.04
C LEU A 29 6.36 -6.50 -3.20
N ASP A 30 6.82 -7.34 -2.27
CA ASP A 30 8.15 -7.94 -2.37
C ASP A 30 8.19 -8.97 -3.52
N SER A 31 9.20 -8.86 -4.39
CA SER A 31 9.38 -9.72 -5.57
C SER A 31 9.61 -11.20 -5.23
N ILE A 32 10.00 -11.50 -3.99
CA ILE A 32 10.14 -12.88 -3.49
C ILE A 32 8.80 -13.63 -3.53
N LEU A 33 7.68 -12.90 -3.40
CA LEU A 33 6.33 -13.47 -3.55
C LEU A 33 5.95 -13.72 -5.03
N GLU A 34 6.68 -13.17 -5.99
CA GLU A 34 6.42 -13.37 -7.43
C GLU A 34 7.02 -14.69 -7.94
N ASP A 35 8.19 -15.10 -7.42
CA ASP A 35 8.91 -16.30 -7.88
C ASP A 35 8.37 -17.61 -7.27
N SER A 36 7.66 -17.55 -6.14
CA SER A 36 7.07 -18.74 -5.52
C SER A 36 5.72 -19.09 -6.16
N LEU A 37 5.74 -19.91 -7.21
CA LEU A 37 4.56 -20.44 -7.93
C LEU A 37 3.48 -21.12 -7.04
N ASN A 38 3.72 -21.30 -5.74
CA ASN A 38 2.84 -21.97 -4.78
C ASN A 38 2.23 -21.06 -3.69
N MET A 39 2.47 -19.73 -3.69
CA MET A 39 1.94 -18.82 -2.66
C MET A 39 0.83 -17.90 -3.18
N THR A 40 -0.19 -18.49 -3.82
CA THR A 40 -1.28 -17.72 -4.45
C THR A 40 -2.14 -16.95 -3.43
N VAL A 41 -2.44 -17.56 -2.27
CA VAL A 41 -3.36 -16.97 -1.28
C VAL A 41 -2.71 -15.82 -0.53
N ASP A 42 -1.48 -15.98 -0.04
CA ASP A 42 -0.74 -14.92 0.66
C ASP A 42 -0.50 -13.72 -0.28
N ARG A 43 -0.09 -13.98 -1.52
CA ARG A 43 0.07 -12.92 -2.53
C ARG A 43 -1.23 -12.16 -2.75
N LEU A 44 -2.35 -12.86 -2.98
CA LEU A 44 -3.66 -12.23 -3.18
C LEU A 44 -4.07 -11.39 -1.96
N TYR A 45 -3.81 -11.89 -0.75
CA TYR A 45 -4.08 -11.16 0.49
C TYR A 45 -3.24 -9.87 0.56
N HIS A 46 -1.94 -9.94 0.28
CA HIS A 46 -1.05 -8.77 0.27
C HIS A 46 -1.46 -7.75 -0.79
N GLU A 47 -1.73 -8.18 -2.02
CA GLU A 47 -2.21 -7.30 -3.09
C GLU A 47 -3.54 -6.63 -2.73
N TYR A 48 -4.49 -7.39 -2.18
CA TYR A 48 -5.78 -6.84 -1.75
C TYR A 48 -5.60 -5.80 -0.64
N ARG A 49 -4.74 -6.10 0.35
CA ARG A 49 -4.44 -5.18 1.45
C ARG A 49 -3.85 -3.86 0.93
N ILE A 50 -2.87 -3.92 0.03
CA ILE A 50 -2.24 -2.74 -0.58
C ILE A 50 -3.28 -1.93 -1.35
N LYS A 51 -4.05 -2.57 -2.24
CA LYS A 51 -5.11 -1.91 -3.03
C LYS A 51 -6.15 -1.22 -2.14
N LYS A 52 -6.54 -1.86 -1.03
CA LYS A 52 -7.49 -1.29 -0.07
C LYS A 52 -6.96 -0.02 0.58
N ILE A 53 -5.72 -0.03 1.07
CA ILE A 53 -5.11 1.13 1.75
C ILE A 53 -4.92 2.27 0.75
N ILE A 54 -4.38 2.01 -0.45
CA ILE A 54 -4.22 3.05 -1.49
C ILE A 54 -5.57 3.69 -1.83
N THR A 55 -6.62 2.88 -2.02
CA THR A 55 -7.97 3.40 -2.30
C THR A 55 -8.49 4.27 -1.15
N HIS A 56 -8.25 3.87 0.11
CA HIS A 56 -8.66 4.63 1.29
C HIS A 56 -8.00 6.01 1.32
N GLU A 57 -6.68 6.09 1.17
CA GLU A 57 -5.95 7.36 1.24
C GLU A 57 -6.25 8.30 0.05
N ILE A 58 -6.47 7.73 -1.14
CA ILE A 58 -6.90 8.49 -2.32
C ILE A 58 -8.30 9.06 -2.08
N ALA A 59 -9.24 8.30 -1.51
CA ALA A 59 -10.59 8.77 -1.26
C ALA A 59 -10.62 10.02 -0.36
N HIS A 60 -9.75 10.05 0.66
CA HIS A 60 -9.57 11.21 1.54
C HIS A 60 -9.13 12.49 0.82
N GLN A 61 -8.55 12.41 -0.38
CA GLN A 61 -8.19 13.60 -1.16
C GLN A 61 -9.42 14.36 -1.71
N TRP A 62 -10.58 13.69 -1.79
CA TRP A 62 -11.85 14.30 -2.23
C TRP A 62 -12.90 14.34 -1.12
N TYR A 63 -12.89 13.37 -0.22
CA TYR A 63 -13.87 13.19 0.84
C TYR A 63 -13.15 13.10 2.19
N VAL A 64 -12.99 14.24 2.86
CA VAL A 64 -12.48 14.34 4.23
C VAL A 64 -13.62 14.19 5.23
#